data_AF-A0A1N6VF34-F1
#
_entry.id   AF-A0A1N6VF34-F1
#
_cell.length_a   1.000
_cell.length_b   1.000
_cell.length_c   1.000
_cell.angle_alpha   90.00
_cell.angle_beta   90.00
_cell.angle_gamma   90.00
#
_symmetry.space_group_name_H-M   'P 1'
#
loop_
_entity.id
_entity.type
_entity.pdbx_description
1 polymer ?
#
loop_
_entity_poly.entity_id
_entity_poly.type
_entity_poly.pdbx_seq_one_letter_code
_entity_poly.pdbx_strand_id
1 'polypeptide(L)'
;MMVEQSIFQQLVNASAHDRYTYFIEQVIKCKRVWIVLDEHNQVKMTGNDDNKRLVPVWPCKEYAQCCLQHAPSGCRVIDISLETFMNELLLGMKKKGMLSSVFWNGLDTIIIGVDQLLFDLEWEIGKTEIIH
;
A
#
# COMPACT_ATOMS: atom_id res chain seq x y z
N MET A 1 -0.53 9.70 24.61
CA MET A 1 0.04 10.27 23.36
C MET A 1 1.57 10.22 23.47
N MET A 2 2.19 9.08 23.15
CA MET A 2 3.66 8.81 23.10
C MET A 2 3.92 7.42 22.48
N VAL A 3 2.94 6.52 22.51
CA VAL A 3 3.05 5.15 21.95
C VAL A 3 2.90 5.13 20.42
N GLU A 4 1.99 5.92 19.85
CA GLU A 4 1.73 5.92 18.39
C GLU A 4 2.93 6.38 17.56
N GLN A 5 3.69 7.38 18.02
CA GLN A 5 4.87 7.86 17.27
C GLN A 5 6.06 6.87 17.33
N SER A 6 6.19 6.11 18.41
CA SER A 6 7.28 5.12 18.56
C SER A 6 7.08 3.92 17.64
N ILE A 7 5.85 3.41 17.55
CA ILE A 7 5.50 2.30 16.65
C ILE A 7 5.64 2.73 15.18
N PHE A 8 5.22 3.96 14.86
CA PHE A 8 5.37 4.52 13.52
C PHE A 8 6.83 4.49 13.05
N GLN A 9 7.76 5.01 13.86
CA GLN A 9 9.18 5.02 13.50
C GLN A 9 9.80 3.63 13.47
N GLN A 10 9.38 2.71 14.36
CA GLN A 10 9.83 1.33 14.33
C GLN A 10 9.43 0.63 13.03
N LEU A 11 8.18 0.78 12.59
CA LEU A 11 7.70 0.16 11.35
C LEU A 11 8.30 0.79 10.10
N VAL A 12 8.48 2.11 10.05
CA VAL A 12 9.15 2.80 8.93
C VAL A 12 10.57 2.28 8.73
N ASN A 13 11.28 1.98 9.82
CA ASN A 13 12.65 1.46 9.80
C ASN A 13 12.74 -0.07 9.79
N ALA A 14 11.60 -0.77 9.86
CA ALA A 14 11.58 -2.22 9.77
C ALA A 14 11.91 -2.70 8.35
N SER A 15 12.25 -3.98 8.24
CA SER A 15 12.56 -4.56 6.93
C SER A 15 11.37 -4.44 5.97
N ALA A 16 11.64 -4.43 4.67
CA ALA A 16 10.57 -4.40 3.67
C ALA A 16 9.57 -5.56 3.85
N HIS A 17 10.04 -6.73 4.29
CA HIS A 17 9.20 -7.88 4.57
C HIS A 17 8.30 -7.69 5.80
N ASP A 18 8.84 -7.12 6.89
CA ASP A 18 8.05 -6.84 8.10
C ASP A 18 6.97 -5.79 7.82
N ARG A 19 7.32 -4.75 7.04
CA ARG A 19 6.36 -3.73 6.59
C ARG A 19 5.27 -4.31 5.69
N TYR A 20 5.61 -5.28 4.84
CA TYR A 20 4.65 -5.99 4.01
C TYR A 20 3.68 -6.81 4.85
N THR A 21 4.20 -7.60 5.81
CA THR A 21 3.37 -8.38 6.74
C THR A 21 2.42 -7.47 7.52
N TYR A 22 2.96 -6.38 8.08
CA TYR A 22 2.16 -5.36 8.76
C TYR A 22 1.10 -4.74 7.84
N PHE A 23 1.46 -4.46 6.57
CA PHE A 23 0.50 -3.93 5.60
C PHE A 23 -0.71 -4.86 5.46
N ILE A 24 -0.49 -6.15 5.20
CA ILE A 24 -1.57 -7.15 5.03
C ILE A 24 -2.47 -7.19 6.27
N GLU A 25 -1.88 -7.34 7.46
CA GLU A 25 -2.63 -7.40 8.71
C GLU A 25 -3.47 -6.13 8.95
N GLN A 26 -2.89 -4.95 8.74
CA GLN A 26 -3.58 -3.69 8.99
C GLN A 26 -4.70 -3.40 8.00
N VAL A 27 -4.49 -3.65 6.69
CA VAL A 27 -5.54 -3.35 5.70
C VAL A 27 -6.71 -4.31 5.85
N ILE A 28 -6.49 -5.54 6.29
CA ILE A 28 -7.55 -6.50 6.64
C ILE A 28 -8.30 -6.06 7.89
N LYS A 29 -7.58 -5.65 8.94
CA LYS A 29 -8.18 -5.19 10.20
C LYS A 29 -9.00 -3.91 10.01
N CYS A 30 -8.45 -2.93 9.30
CA CYS A 30 -9.07 -1.61 9.12
C CYS A 30 -10.00 -1.54 7.90
N LYS A 31 -9.96 -2.56 7.03
CA LYS A 31 -10.70 -2.65 5.75
C LYS A 31 -10.48 -1.43 4.84
N ARG A 32 -9.33 -0.79 4.95
CA ARG A 32 -8.95 0.42 4.20
C ARG A 32 -7.51 0.34 3.73
N VAL A 33 -7.27 0.91 2.55
CA VAL A 33 -5.95 1.05 1.93
C VAL A 33 -5.78 2.49 1.51
N TRP A 34 -4.58 3.04 1.72
CA TRP A 34 -4.26 4.40 1.33
C TRP A 34 -3.45 4.40 0.03
N ILE A 35 -3.85 5.28 -0.88
CA ILE A 35 -3.19 5.49 -2.17
C ILE A 35 -2.97 6.98 -2.39
N VAL A 36 -2.12 7.31 -3.35
CA VAL A 36 -1.89 8.69 -3.77
C VAL A 36 -2.51 8.91 -5.14
N LEU A 37 -3.25 10.01 -5.27
CA LEU A 37 -3.69 10.54 -6.55
C LEU A 37 -2.82 11.73 -6.96
N ASP A 38 -2.61 11.90 -8.26
CA ASP A 38 -2.03 13.10 -8.85
C ASP A 38 -3.06 14.24 -8.99
N GLU A 39 -2.61 15.37 -9.56
CA GLU A 39 -3.43 16.56 -9.79
C GLU A 39 -4.62 16.33 -10.75
N HIS A 40 -4.59 15.25 -11.53
CA HIS A 40 -5.65 14.85 -12.46
C HIS A 40 -6.57 13.76 -11.88
N ASN A 41 -6.50 13.50 -10.57
CA ASN A 41 -7.25 12.44 -9.89
C ASN A 41 -6.93 11.03 -10.40
N GLN A 42 -5.76 10.82 -11.00
CA GLN A 42 -5.28 9.50 -11.41
C GLN A 42 -4.36 8.93 -10.33
N VAL A 43 -4.34 7.60 -10.22
CA VAL A 43 -3.45 6.92 -9.28
C VAL A 43 -2.01 7.23 -9.65
N LYS A 44 -1.29 7.85 -8.73
CA LYS A 44 0.11 8.22 -8.94
C LYS A 44 0.92 6.94 -9.09
N MET A 45 1.59 6.83 -10.23
CA MET A 45 2.50 5.73 -10.51
C MET A 45 3.94 6.18 -10.26
N THR A 46 4.76 5.29 -9.72
CA THR A 46 6.21 5.46 -9.68
C THR A 46 6.85 4.56 -10.74
N GLY A 47 7.92 5.03 -11.36
CA GLY A 47 8.75 4.23 -12.26
C GLY A 47 9.93 3.64 -11.48
N ASN A 48 10.36 2.43 -11.84
CA ASN A 48 11.68 1.93 -11.48
C ASN A 48 12.61 1.95 -12.71
N ASP A 49 13.90 1.65 -12.49
CA ASP A 49 14.92 1.60 -13.56
C ASP A 49 14.59 0.59 -14.68
N ASP A 50 13.74 -0.41 -14.39
CA ASP A 50 13.25 -1.40 -15.35
C ASP A 50 12.00 -0.94 -16.14
N ASN A 51 11.64 0.34 -16.07
CA ASN A 51 10.50 0.92 -16.77
C ASN A 51 9.12 0.32 -16.36
N LYS A 52 9.06 -0.34 -15.19
CA LYS A 52 7.81 -0.90 -14.65
C LYS A 52 7.02 0.19 -13.94
N ARG A 53 5.71 0.23 -14.19
CA ARG A 53 4.77 1.13 -13.51
C ARG A 53 4.35 0.50 -12.19
N LEU A 54 4.72 1.17 -11.10
CA LEU A 54 4.41 0.76 -9.75
C LEU A 54 3.31 1.64 -9.18
N VAL A 55 2.33 1.03 -8.51
CA VAL A 55 1.31 1.76 -7.75
C VAL A 55 1.67 1.64 -6.26
N PRO A 56 2.01 2.75 -5.59
CA PRO A 56 2.37 2.72 -4.19
C PRO A 56 1.11 2.68 -3.31
N VAL A 57 1.14 1.82 -2.29
CA VAL A 57 0.01 1.59 -1.37
C VAL A 57 0.48 1.53 0.08
N TRP A 58 -0.35 2.02 1.01
CA TRP A 58 -0.02 2.09 2.43
C TRP A 58 -1.16 1.61 3.33
N PRO A 59 -0.84 1.13 4.55
CA PRO A 59 -1.86 0.64 5.47
C PRO A 59 -2.46 1.74 6.36
N CYS A 60 -1.87 2.94 6.39
CA CYS A 60 -2.35 4.09 7.16
C CYS A 60 -2.06 5.40 6.42
N LYS A 61 -2.82 6.45 6.76
CA LYS A 61 -2.73 7.77 6.14
C LYS A 61 -1.37 8.43 6.38
N GLU A 62 -0.87 8.33 7.60
CA GLU A 62 0.32 9.01 8.10
C GLU A 62 1.56 8.58 7.32
N TYR A 63 1.68 7.29 6.98
CA TYR A 63 2.78 6.77 6.18
C TYR A 63 2.75 7.30 4.75
N ALA A 64 1.57 7.31 4.12
CA ALA A 64 1.39 7.87 2.78
C ALA A 64 1.67 9.38 2.75
N GLN A 65 1.23 10.12 3.77
CA GLN A 65 1.47 11.55 3.90
C GLN A 65 2.95 11.88 4.11
N CYS A 66 3.66 11.10 4.92
CA CYS A 66 5.09 11.25 5.11
C CYS A 66 5.85 11.11 3.78
N CYS A 67 5.45 10.14 2.95
CA CYS A 67 6.01 9.95 1.62
C CYS A 67 5.63 11.09 0.65
N LEU A 68 4.45 11.68 0.80
CA LEU A 68 4.01 12.82 -0.01
C LEU A 68 4.75 14.13 0.28
N GLN A 69 5.43 14.29 1.41
CA GLN A 69 6.15 15.54 1.71
C GLN A 69 7.19 15.88 0.63
N HIS A 70 7.67 14.88 -0.10
CA HIS A 70 8.63 15.02 -1.20
C HIS A 70 7.98 14.96 -2.59
N ALA A 71 6.64 14.93 -2.68
CA ALA A 71 5.92 14.82 -3.94
C ALA A 71 5.64 16.19 -4.59
N PRO A 72 5.45 16.23 -5.92
CA PRO A 72 4.98 17.43 -6.62
C PRO A 72 3.64 17.93 -6.07
N SER A 73 3.45 19.25 -6.13
CA SER A 73 2.19 19.92 -5.78
C SER A 73 0.99 19.27 -6.46
N GLY A 74 -0.14 19.19 -5.75
CA GLY A 74 -1.38 18.59 -6.27
C GLY A 74 -1.54 17.10 -5.99
N CYS A 75 -0.52 16.41 -5.47
CA CYS A 75 -0.68 15.03 -5.00
C CYS A 75 -1.55 14.98 -3.72
N ARG A 76 -2.51 14.05 -3.66
CA ARG A 76 -3.39 13.86 -2.50
C ARG A 76 -3.41 12.41 -2.04
N VAL A 77 -3.30 12.18 -0.72
CA VAL A 77 -3.59 10.87 -0.15
C VAL A 77 -5.09 10.70 -0.04
N ILE A 78 -5.60 9.58 -0.52
CA ILE A 78 -6.98 9.13 -0.25
C ILE A 78 -6.96 7.72 0.31
N ASP A 79 -8.03 7.35 0.99
CA ASP A 79 -8.33 5.96 1.30
C ASP A 79 -9.35 5.38 0.32
N ILE A 80 -9.23 4.08 0.09
CA ILE A 80 -10.22 3.24 -0.59
C ILE A 80 -10.53 2.04 0.31
N SER A 81 -11.71 1.44 0.14
CA SER A 81 -12.04 0.20 0.87
C SER A 81 -11.12 -0.93 0.42
N LEU A 82 -10.90 -1.92 1.29
CA LEU A 82 -10.18 -3.13 0.93
C LEU A 82 -10.84 -3.86 -0.25
N GLU A 83 -12.17 -3.86 -0.30
CA GLU A 83 -12.93 -4.43 -1.41
C GLU A 83 -12.64 -3.72 -2.74
N THR A 84 -12.73 -2.38 -2.77
CA THR A 84 -12.39 -1.58 -3.97
C THR A 84 -10.91 -1.77 -4.35
N PHE A 85 -10.02 -1.87 -3.36
CA PHE A 85 -8.62 -2.16 -3.61
C PHE A 85 -8.43 -3.49 -4.36
N MET A 86 -9.03 -4.57 -3.87
CA MET A 86 -8.89 -5.91 -4.45
C MET A 86 -9.63 -6.04 -5.79
N ASN A 87 -10.88 -5.59 -5.85
CA ASN A 87 -11.78 -5.87 -6.97
C ASN A 87 -11.71 -4.83 -8.09
N GLU A 88 -11.23 -3.61 -7.83
CA GLU A 88 -11.15 -2.57 -8.86
C GLU A 88 -9.70 -2.19 -9.13
N LEU A 89 -8.96 -1.74 -8.12
CA LEU A 89 -7.61 -1.20 -8.32
C LEU A 89 -6.65 -2.29 -8.77
N LEU A 90 -6.55 -3.40 -8.02
CA LEU A 90 -5.65 -4.51 -8.34
C LEU A 90 -6.02 -5.16 -9.69
N LEU A 91 -7.30 -5.42 -9.96
CA LEU A 91 -7.72 -5.93 -11.27
C LEU A 91 -7.38 -4.98 -12.43
N GLY A 92 -7.54 -3.67 -12.21
CA GLY A 92 -7.12 -2.64 -13.17
C GLY A 92 -5.60 -2.62 -13.40
N MET A 93 -4.81 -2.84 -12.34
CA MET A 93 -3.36 -2.97 -12.41
C MET A 93 -2.94 -4.21 -13.19
N LYS A 94 -3.58 -5.36 -12.94
CA LYS A 94 -3.33 -6.62 -13.63
C LYS A 94 -3.48 -6.49 -15.14
N LYS A 95 -4.59 -5.89 -15.60
CA LYS A 95 -4.86 -5.64 -17.03
C LYS A 95 -3.80 -4.76 -17.72
N LYS A 96 -3.14 -3.90 -16.95
CA LYS A 96 -2.13 -2.95 -17.44
C LYS A 96 -0.69 -3.45 -17.22
N GLY A 97 -0.50 -4.66 -16.70
CA GLY A 97 0.82 -5.22 -16.39
C GLY A 97 1.58 -4.44 -15.30
N MET A 98 0.85 -3.80 -14.39
CA MET A 98 1.44 -2.96 -13.33
C MET A 98 1.68 -3.79 -12.07
N LEU A 99 2.63 -3.34 -11.25
CA LEU A 99 2.97 -3.96 -9.96
C LEU A 99 2.63 -3.02 -8.82
N SER A 100 2.54 -3.54 -7.60
CA SER A 100 2.37 -2.71 -6.41
C SER A 100 3.70 -2.49 -5.71
N SER A 101 3.93 -1.25 -5.26
CA SER A 101 4.98 -0.91 -4.31
C SER A 101 4.34 -0.79 -2.94
N VAL A 102 4.53 -1.81 -2.10
CA VAL A 102 3.87 -1.87 -0.81
C VAL A 102 4.71 -1.15 0.23
N PHE A 103 4.05 -0.24 0.96
CA PHE A 103 4.60 0.51 2.08
C PHE A 103 5.96 1.10 1.74
N TRP A 104 6.05 1.94 0.71
CA TRP A 104 7.29 2.68 0.48
C TRP A 104 7.54 3.63 1.66
N ASN A 105 8.77 3.68 2.16
CA ASN A 105 9.18 4.49 3.32
C ASN A 105 10.12 5.66 2.94
N GLY A 106 10.42 5.85 1.65
CA GLY A 106 11.41 6.81 1.16
C GLY A 106 12.78 6.20 0.84
N LEU A 107 13.07 4.98 1.31
CA LEU A 107 14.33 4.25 1.07
C LEU A 107 14.10 3.02 0.20
N ASP A 108 13.15 2.16 0.59
CA ASP A 108 12.90 0.87 -0.04
C ASP A 108 11.42 0.43 0.11
N THR A 109 11.04 -0.62 -0.61
CA THR A 109 9.67 -1.13 -0.71
C THR A 109 9.67 -2.57 -1.19
N ILE A 110 8.60 -3.32 -0.90
CA ILE A 110 8.34 -4.58 -1.58
C ILE A 110 7.62 -4.29 -2.90
N ILE A 111 8.24 -4.72 -4.00
CA ILE A 111 7.59 -4.75 -5.32
C ILE A 111 6.95 -6.13 -5.48
N ILE A 112 5.64 -6.15 -5.66
CA ILE A 112 4.87 -7.40 -5.72
C ILE A 112 3.89 -7.39 -6.90
N GLY A 113 3.73 -8.56 -7.51
CA GLY A 113 2.72 -8.79 -8.54
C GLY A 113 1.31 -8.79 -7.96
N VAL A 114 0.34 -8.37 -8.78
CA VAL A 114 -1.06 -8.32 -8.38
C VAL A 114 -1.58 -9.69 -7.93
N ASP A 115 -1.23 -10.76 -8.65
CA ASP A 115 -1.71 -12.12 -8.33
C ASP A 115 -1.23 -12.59 -6.96
N GLN A 116 0.04 -12.33 -6.62
CA GLN A 116 0.59 -12.69 -5.31
C GLN A 116 -0.04 -11.84 -4.20
N LEU A 117 -0.21 -10.53 -4.43
CA LEU A 117 -0.81 -9.64 -3.44
C LEU A 117 -2.28 -9.99 -3.17
N LEU A 118 -3.05 -10.34 -4.20
CA LEU A 118 -4.41 -10.83 -4.04
C LEU A 118 -4.44 -12.14 -3.25
N PHE A 119 -3.58 -13.10 -3.61
CA PHE A 119 -3.48 -14.37 -2.89
C PHE A 119 -3.16 -14.17 -1.41
N ASP A 120 -2.19 -13.32 -1.07
CA ASP A 120 -1.81 -13.07 0.32
C ASP A 120 -2.95 -12.42 1.13
N LEU A 121 -3.69 -11.50 0.52
CA LEU A 121 -4.86 -10.87 1.14
C LEU A 121 -5.99 -11.88 1.35
N GLU A 122 -6.34 -12.65 0.32
CA GLU A 122 -7.40 -13.67 0.41
C GLU A 122 -7.06 -14.75 1.43
N TRP A 123 -5.80 -15.18 1.46
CA TRP A 123 -5.28 -16.15 2.42
C TRP A 123 -5.40 -15.67 3.86
N GLU A 124 -4.98 -14.43 4.16
CA GLU A 124 -5.08 -13.87 5.52
C GLU A 124 -6.53 -13.54 5.92
N ILE A 125 -7.39 -13.14 4.99
CA ILE A 125 -8.83 -12.98 5.24
C ILE A 125 -9.41 -14.35 5.64
N GLY A 126 -9.15 -15.39 4.86
CA GLY A 126 -9.66 -16.74 5.12
C GLY A 126 -9.18 -17.30 6.47
N LYS A 127 -7.93 -17.02 6.86
CA LYS A 127 -7.43 -17.34 8.20
C LYS A 127 -8.24 -16.67 9.30
N THR A 128 -8.56 -15.39 9.14
CA THR A 128 -9.28 -14.62 10.17
C THR A 128 -10.71 -15.12 10.37
N GLU A 129 -11.36 -15.58 9.30
CA GLU A 129 -12.73 -16.10 9.32
C GLU A 129 -12.87 -17.49 9.97
N ILE A 130 -11.79 -18.27 10.04
CA ILE A 130 -11.79 -19.61 10.66
C ILE A 130 -11.72 -19.55 12.20
N ILE A 131 -11.36 -18.40 12.79
CA ILE A 131 -11.09 -18.22 14.23
C ILE A 131 -12.26 -17.52 14.96
N HIS A 132 -13.44 -17.44 14.35
CA HIS A 132 -14.69 -16.97 14.98
C HIS A 132 -15.75 -18.09 14.95
#